data_AF-A0A934HW06-F1
#
_entry.id   AF-A0A934HW06-F1
#
_cell.length_a   1.000
_cell.length_b   1.000
_cell.length_c   1.000
_cell.angle_alpha   90.00
_cell.angle_beta   90.00
_cell.angle_gamma   90.00
#
_symmetry.space_group_name_H-M   'P 1'
#
loop_
_entity.id
_entity.type
_entity.pdbx_description
1 polymer ?
#
loop_
_entity_poly.entity_id
_entity_poly.type
_entity_poly.pdbx_seq_one_letter_code
_entity_poly.pdbx_strand_id
1 'polypeptide(L)'
;MNIEKLIEAMGEGVGKLVFHKKDGCSKKISIEQMSPTDIFKVVFNRLFNEKKYNEAENLIFDELKENYSPEIYEVALEFYNSLLDKSDEELNKSNFPREEIYQGLNSIQKFKDKE
;
A
#
# COMPACT_ATOMS: atom_id res chain seq x y z
N MET A 1 -0.11 10.08 -4.86
CA MET A 1 0.44 10.61 -3.59
C MET A 1 1.73 9.87 -3.33
N ASN A 2 2.87 10.50 -3.57
CA ASN A 2 4.19 9.85 -3.49
C ASN A 2 4.73 9.82 -2.06
N ILE A 3 5.62 8.88 -1.77
CA ILE A 3 6.21 8.72 -0.43
C ILE A 3 6.95 9.97 0.01
N GLU A 4 7.65 10.66 -0.89
CA GLU A 4 8.31 11.93 -0.57
C GLU A 4 7.31 12.99 -0.07
N LYS A 5 6.17 13.13 -0.76
CA LYS A 5 5.08 14.04 -0.34
C LYS A 5 4.40 13.59 0.95
N LEU A 6 4.35 12.29 1.20
CA LEU A 6 3.82 11.74 2.45
C LEU A 6 4.76 12.02 3.64
N ILE A 7 6.08 11.94 3.42
CA ILE A 7 7.10 12.29 4.41
C ILE A 7 7.06 13.78 4.71
N GLU A 8 7.00 14.64 3.68
CA GLU A 8 6.82 16.08 3.87
C GLU A 8 5.53 16.39 4.64
N ALA A 9 4.41 15.77 4.28
CA ALA A 9 3.13 15.95 4.98
C ALA A 9 3.13 15.38 6.41
N MET A 10 3.93 14.36 6.71
CA MET A 10 4.11 13.82 8.07
C MET A 10 5.12 14.63 8.91
N GLY A 11 6.05 15.33 8.27
CA GLY A 11 7.11 16.14 8.90
C GLY A 11 6.57 17.28 9.76
N GLU A 12 5.37 17.79 9.47
CA GLU A 12 4.75 18.86 10.26
C GLU A 12 3.84 18.36 11.40
N GLY A 13 3.63 17.05 11.60
CA GLY A 13 2.69 16.61 12.64
C GLY A 13 2.71 15.17 13.16
N VAL A 14 3.56 14.27 12.64
CA VAL A 14 3.40 12.82 12.92
C VAL A 14 4.73 12.12 13.23
N GLY A 15 5.40 12.50 14.32
CA GLY A 15 6.51 11.71 14.89
C GLY A 15 6.07 10.42 15.59
N LYS A 16 4.79 10.01 15.50
CA LYS A 16 4.23 8.89 16.28
C LYS A 16 3.10 8.19 15.52
N LEU A 17 3.45 7.19 14.70
CA LEU A 17 2.47 6.20 14.25
C LEU A 17 2.34 5.11 15.33
N VAL A 18 1.23 5.11 16.06
CA VAL A 18 0.88 4.00 16.97
C VAL A 18 0.08 2.98 16.17
N PHE A 19 0.74 1.91 15.73
CA PHE A 19 0.06 0.76 15.15
C PHE A 19 -0.62 -0.07 16.23
N HIS A 20 -1.95 -0.13 16.23
CA HIS A 20 -2.67 -1.19 16.92
C HIS A 20 -2.79 -2.39 15.98
N LYS A 21 -1.76 -3.24 15.96
CA LYS A 21 -1.88 -4.58 15.37
C LYS A 21 -2.76 -5.41 16.30
N LYS A 22 -3.73 -6.13 15.74
CA LYS A 22 -4.68 -7.01 16.45
C LYS A 22 -3.99 -8.30 16.96
N ASP A 23 -2.76 -8.16 17.44
CA ASP A 23 -1.92 -9.19 18.07
C ASP A 23 -0.91 -8.46 18.99
N GLY A 24 -1.39 -7.90 20.10
CA GLY A 24 -0.62 -7.58 21.32
C GLY A 24 0.72 -6.82 21.24
N CYS A 25 1.15 -6.28 20.10
CA CYS A 25 2.46 -5.66 19.93
C CYS A 25 2.32 -4.34 19.18
N SER A 26 2.21 -3.26 19.94
CA SER A 26 2.35 -1.89 19.44
C SER A 26 3.81 -1.64 19.07
N LYS A 27 4.21 -1.88 17.82
CA LYS A 27 5.51 -1.45 17.32
C LYS A 27 5.47 0.08 17.15
N LYS A 28 6.21 0.77 18.01
CA LYS A 28 6.47 2.21 17.93
C LYS A 28 7.53 2.41 16.86
N ILE A 29 7.11 2.82 15.67
CA ILE A 29 8.01 2.98 14.51
C ILE A 29 8.39 4.46 14.40
N SER A 30 9.68 4.77 14.52
CA SER A 30 10.24 6.10 14.23
C SER A 30 10.53 6.20 12.74
N ILE A 31 9.85 7.13 12.05
CA ILE A 31 9.90 7.30 10.58
C ILE A 31 11.21 7.99 10.12
N GLU A 32 11.91 8.70 11.01
CA GLU A 32 13.07 9.55 10.71
C GLU A 32 14.34 8.82 10.23
N GLN A 33 14.41 7.49 10.32
CA GLN A 33 15.55 6.69 9.86
C GLN A 33 15.16 5.58 8.87
N MET A 34 13.93 5.61 8.34
CA MET A 34 13.43 4.58 7.44
C MET A 34 13.77 4.87 5.98
N SER A 35 14.08 3.82 5.21
CA SER A 35 14.18 3.92 3.76
C SER A 35 12.80 4.24 3.15
N PRO A 36 12.73 4.83 1.96
CA PRO A 36 11.46 5.06 1.26
C PRO A 36 10.62 3.77 1.16
N THR A 37 11.27 2.62 0.94
CA THR A 37 10.64 1.31 0.86
C THR A 37 10.11 0.80 2.21
N ASP A 38 10.76 1.13 3.33
CA ASP A 38 10.22 0.83 4.66
C ASP A 38 8.97 1.66 4.94
N ILE A 39 8.99 2.94 4.57
CA ILE A 39 7.85 3.85 4.71
C ILE A 39 6.69 3.37 3.85
N PHE A 40 6.96 2.95 2.60
CA PHE A 40 6.00 2.29 1.73
C PHE A 40 5.29 1.15 2.46
N LYS A 41 6.06 0.16 2.95
CA LYS A 41 5.52 -1.04 3.61
C LYS A 41 4.67 -0.69 4.83
N VAL A 42 5.09 0.30 5.61
CA VAL A 42 4.36 0.76 6.80
C VAL A 42 3.02 1.38 6.38
N VAL A 43 3.02 2.30 5.43
CA VAL A 43 1.82 3.02 4.98
C VAL A 43 0.88 2.07 4.26
N PHE A 44 1.40 1.23 3.37
CA PHE A 44 0.65 0.19 2.68
C PHE A 44 -0.07 -0.73 3.67
N ASN A 45 0.65 -1.27 4.67
CA ASN A 45 0.03 -2.12 5.69
C ASN A 45 -1.09 -1.40 6.43
N ARG A 46 -0.92 -0.11 6.75
CA ARG A 46 -1.97 0.68 7.40
C ARG A 46 -3.21 0.77 6.52
N LEU A 47 -3.06 1.18 5.26
CA LEU A 47 -4.18 1.34 4.32
C LEU A 47 -4.91 0.01 4.08
N PHE A 48 -4.15 -1.09 3.98
CA PHE A 48 -4.71 -2.43 3.85
C PHE A 48 -5.55 -2.83 5.07
N ASN A 49 -5.06 -2.58 6.28
CA ASN A 49 -5.80 -2.86 7.52
C ASN A 49 -7.04 -1.95 7.69
N GLU A 50 -6.97 -0.70 7.22
CA GLU A 50 -8.10 0.23 7.19
C GLU A 50 -9.12 -0.10 6.08
N LYS A 51 -8.91 -1.16 5.28
CA LYS A 51 -9.71 -1.51 4.09
C LYS A 51 -9.79 -0.38 3.05
N LYS A 52 -8.79 0.51 3.03
CA LYS A 52 -8.67 1.62 2.07
C LYS A 52 -7.93 1.16 0.82
N TYR A 53 -8.51 0.19 0.11
CA TYR A 53 -7.84 -0.48 -1.00
C TYR A 53 -7.50 0.46 -2.17
N ASN A 54 -8.38 1.41 -2.49
CA ASN A 54 -8.10 2.45 -3.49
C ASN A 54 -6.84 3.27 -3.15
N GLU A 55 -6.67 3.67 -1.88
CA GLU A 55 -5.49 4.43 -1.48
C GLU A 55 -4.24 3.56 -1.49
N ALA A 56 -4.35 2.29 -1.08
CA ALA A 56 -3.25 1.33 -1.12
C ALA A 56 -2.78 1.06 -2.56
N GLU A 57 -3.71 0.92 -3.50
CA GLU A 57 -3.41 0.77 -4.92
C GLU A 57 -2.74 2.01 -5.49
N ASN A 58 -3.26 3.20 -5.20
CA ASN A 58 -2.64 4.45 -5.65
C ASN A 58 -1.18 4.54 -5.19
N LEU A 59 -0.91 4.23 -3.92
CA LEU A 59 0.45 4.22 -3.37
C LEU A 59 1.37 3.24 -4.12
N ILE A 60 0.89 2.03 -4.42
CA ILE A 60 1.64 1.05 -5.22
C ILE A 60 1.98 1.63 -6.60
N PHE A 61 1.00 2.21 -7.30
CA PHE A 61 1.22 2.73 -8.65
C PHE A 61 2.10 3.98 -8.68
N ASP A 62 1.96 4.89 -7.73
CA ASP A 62 2.84 6.05 -7.58
C ASP A 62 4.29 5.56 -7.43
N GLU A 63 4.55 4.60 -6.54
CA GLU A 63 5.90 4.04 -6.35
C GLU A 63 6.41 3.26 -7.56
N LEU A 64 5.58 2.41 -8.18
CA LEU A 64 5.99 1.68 -9.40
C LEU A 64 6.29 2.62 -10.58
N LYS A 65 5.69 3.82 -10.61
CA LYS A 65 5.95 4.83 -11.64
C LYS A 65 7.18 5.66 -11.35
N GLU A 66 7.38 6.10 -10.11
CA GLU A 66 8.50 6.97 -9.74
C GLU A 66 9.78 6.18 -9.44
N ASN A 67 9.67 5.07 -8.71
CA ASN A 67 10.78 4.26 -8.22
C ASN A 67 10.47 2.77 -8.42
N TYR A 68 10.40 2.33 -9.68
CA TYR A 68 10.17 0.91 -9.97
C TYR A 68 11.16 0.03 -9.19
N SER A 69 10.60 -0.87 -8.38
CA SER A 69 11.34 -1.84 -7.60
C SER A 69 10.64 -3.20 -7.69
N PRO A 70 11.38 -4.28 -7.98
CA PRO A 70 10.84 -5.64 -7.96
C PRO A 70 10.13 -5.97 -6.64
N GLU A 71 10.60 -5.42 -5.52
CA GLU A 71 9.98 -5.64 -4.21
C GLU A 71 8.58 -4.99 -4.12
N ILE A 72 8.39 -3.80 -4.69
CA ILE A 72 7.10 -3.11 -4.72
C ILE A 72 6.14 -3.83 -5.67
N TYR A 73 6.67 -4.35 -6.78
CA TYR A 73 5.91 -5.17 -7.70
C TYR A 73 5.40 -6.47 -7.04
N GLU A 74 6.24 -7.14 -6.25
CA GLU A 74 5.84 -8.32 -5.49
C GLU A 74 4.75 -8.00 -4.47
N VAL A 75 4.89 -6.90 -3.71
CA VAL A 75 3.84 -6.43 -2.78
C VAL A 75 2.53 -6.12 -3.51
N ALA A 76 2.60 -5.56 -4.72
CA ALA A 76 1.41 -5.33 -5.54
C ALA A 76 0.71 -6.63 -5.91
N LEU A 77 1.44 -7.67 -6.30
CA LEU A 77 0.85 -8.98 -6.60
C LEU A 77 0.22 -9.61 -5.36
N GLU A 78 0.90 -9.55 -4.21
CA GLU A 78 0.36 -10.02 -2.93
C GLU A 78 -0.91 -9.28 -2.53
N PHE A 79 -0.97 -7.97 -2.78
CA PHE A 79 -2.15 -7.14 -2.54
C PHE A 79 -3.39 -7.67 -3.29
N TYR A 80 -3.31 -7.83 -4.61
CA TYR A 80 -4.45 -8.32 -5.37
C TYR A 80 -4.78 -9.78 -5.07
N ASN A 81 -3.78 -10.64 -4.87
CA ASN A 81 -4.02 -12.02 -4.44
C ASN A 81 -4.81 -12.07 -3.12
N SER A 82 -4.44 -11.21 -2.16
CA SER A 82 -5.15 -11.09 -0.87
C SER A 82 -6.57 -10.54 -1.01
N LEU A 83 -6.84 -9.73 -2.04
CA LEU A 83 -8.18 -9.23 -2.34
C LEU A 83 -9.02 -10.24 -3.11
N LEU A 84 -8.42 -11.07 -3.96
CA LEU A 84 -9.11 -12.12 -4.71
C LEU A 84 -9.71 -13.18 -3.79
N ASP A 85 -9.07 -13.46 -2.65
CA ASP A 85 -9.54 -14.36 -1.60
C ASP A 85 -10.78 -13.82 -0.86
N LYS A 86 -11.07 -12.51 -0.96
CA LYS A 86 -12.23 -11.88 -0.33
C LYS A 86 -13.50 -12.06 -1.15
N SER A 87 -14.63 -12.14 -0.46
CA SER A 87 -15.96 -12.14 -1.07
C SER A 87 -16.31 -10.77 -1.67
N ASP A 88 -17.14 -10.77 -2.71
CA ASP A 88 -17.59 -9.53 -3.36
C ASP A 88 -18.31 -8.57 -2.41
N GLU A 89 -19.00 -9.08 -1.39
CA GLU A 89 -19.62 -8.25 -0.34
C GLU A 89 -18.60 -7.46 0.49
N GLU A 90 -17.45 -8.06 0.83
CA GLU A 90 -16.38 -7.38 1.57
C GLU A 90 -15.69 -6.32 0.71
N LEU A 91 -15.50 -6.63 -0.57
CA LEU A 91 -14.92 -5.74 -1.57
C LEU A 91 -15.81 -4.51 -1.82
N ASN A 92 -17.12 -4.72 -2.01
CA ASN A 92 -18.08 -3.63 -2.17
C ASN A 92 -18.19 -2.74 -0.93
N LYS A 93 -18.14 -3.30 0.28
CA LYS A 93 -18.09 -2.50 1.53
C LYS A 93 -16.88 -1.59 1.62
N SER A 94 -15.79 -1.97 0.94
CA SER A 94 -14.53 -1.23 0.90
C SER A 94 -14.44 -0.30 -0.33
N ASN A 95 -15.53 -0.17 -1.09
CA ASN A 95 -15.62 0.59 -2.34
C ASN A 95 -14.54 0.19 -3.36
N PHE A 96 -14.22 -1.11 -3.43
CA PHE A 96 -13.21 -1.68 -4.30
C PHE A 96 -13.72 -2.98 -4.93
N PRO A 97 -14.61 -2.91 -5.92
CA PRO A 97 -15.23 -4.10 -6.50
C PRO A 97 -14.19 -4.97 -7.23
N ARG A 98 -14.54 -6.23 -7.49
CA ARG A 98 -13.64 -7.18 -8.14
C ARG A 98 -13.18 -6.72 -9.54
N GLU A 99 -13.99 -5.92 -10.23
CA GLU A 99 -13.61 -5.32 -11.51
C GLU A 99 -12.36 -4.44 -11.38
N GLU A 100 -12.26 -3.61 -10.34
CA GLU A 100 -11.09 -2.76 -10.05
C GLU A 100 -9.85 -3.62 -9.82
N ILE A 101 -9.96 -4.74 -9.09
CA ILE A 101 -8.86 -5.69 -8.89
C ILE A 101 -8.29 -6.17 -10.23
N TYR A 102 -9.16 -6.57 -11.15
CA TYR A 102 -8.71 -7.06 -12.46
C TYR A 102 -8.14 -5.95 -13.33
N GLN A 103 -8.72 -4.74 -13.29
CA GLN A 103 -8.17 -3.57 -13.98
C GLN A 103 -6.78 -3.19 -13.46
N GLY A 104 -6.59 -3.20 -12.14
CA GLY A 104 -5.34 -2.94 -11.46
C GLY A 104 -4.27 -3.99 -11.81
N LEU A 105 -4.61 -5.28 -11.72
CA LEU A 105 -3.72 -6.38 -12.13
C LEU A 105 -3.25 -6.26 -13.58
N ASN A 106 -4.16 -5.96 -14.50
CA ASN A 106 -3.81 -5.74 -15.90
C ASN A 106 -2.90 -4.52 -16.09
N SER A 107 -3.11 -3.48 -15.29
CA SER A 107 -2.28 -2.28 -15.32
C SER A 107 -0.88 -2.55 -14.78
N ILE A 108 -0.74 -3.33 -13.70
CA ILE A 108 0.55 -3.74 -13.13
C ILE A 108 1.32 -4.67 -14.05
N GLN A 109 0.66 -5.56 -14.79
CA GLN A 109 1.34 -6.38 -15.80
C GLN A 109 2.13 -5.54 -16.81
N LYS A 110 1.68 -4.33 -17.14
CA LYS A 110 2.42 -3.42 -18.04
C LYS A 110 3.74 -2.90 -17.47
N PHE A 111 3.93 -2.98 -16.15
CA PHE A 111 5.20 -2.63 -15.49
C PHE A 111 6.18 -3.81 -15.47
N LYS A 112 5.73 -5.04 -15.76
CA LYS A 112 6.59 -6.22 -15.83
C LYS A 112 7.58 -6.13 -17.00
N ASP A 113 7.16 -5.58 -18.14
CA ASP A 113 7.99 -5.42 -19.34
C ASP A 113 9.03 -4.28 -19.23
N LYS A 114 9.16 -3.62 -18.07
CA LYS A 114 10.18 -2.60 -17.80
C LYS A 114 11.44 -3.15 -17.10
N GLU A 115 11.54 -4.46 -16.91
CA GLU A 115 12.72 -5.17 -16.39
C GLU A 115 13.96 -5.03 -17.30
#